data_AF-A0A2I0LR14-F1
#
_entry.id   AF-A0A2I0LR14-F1
#
_cell.length_a   1.000
_cell.length_b   1.000
_cell.length_c   1.000
_cell.angle_alpha   90.00
_cell.angle_beta   90.00
_cell.angle_gamma   90.00
#
_symmetry.space_group_name_H-M   'P 1'
#
loop_
_entity.id
_entity.type
_entity.pdbx_description
1 polymer ?
#
loop_
_entity_poly.entity_id
_entity_poly.type
_entity_poly.pdbx_seq_one_letter_code
_entity_poly.pdbx_strand_id
1 'polypeptide(L)'
;PGPRSIPPKPFPFPLPPHTPRGEERTPRGGTDTPWEGQTPPRRDRPPKPARAPQPRVELAWAMKAHQHAQVYFNLISSVDPKFLNLTKVDDQIYSEFRKTFRDLKIDVLDPEELKSEPAKEKWRPFCLKFEGVVEDFNFGTLLRLDCSEDYTEENSIFATRIQFFAIEIARNREGWNSVVYGRAREPAAAEGSG
;
A
#
# COMPACT_ATOMS: atom_id res chain seq x y z
N PRO A 1 -15.21 -15.27 30.15
CA PRO A 1 -13.97 -14.85 29.49
C PRO A 1 -13.94 -15.35 28.03
N GLY A 2 -14.43 -14.53 27.09
CA GLY A 2 -14.47 -14.88 25.67
C GLY A 2 -13.08 -14.97 25.04
N PRO A 3 -12.93 -15.68 23.91
CA PRO A 3 -11.66 -15.79 23.21
C PRO A 3 -11.20 -14.40 22.74
N ARG A 4 -9.98 -14.02 23.10
CA ARG A 4 -9.37 -12.76 22.67
C ARG A 4 -9.17 -12.81 21.15
N SER A 5 -9.90 -11.97 20.43
CA SER A 5 -9.70 -11.72 19.01
C SER A 5 -8.27 -11.24 18.79
N ILE A 6 -7.47 -12.05 18.11
CA ILE A 6 -6.13 -11.68 17.65
C ILE A 6 -6.32 -10.70 16.49
N PRO A 7 -5.76 -9.49 16.52
CA PRO A 7 -5.87 -8.57 15.39
C PRO A 7 -5.22 -9.19 14.14
N PRO A 8 -5.82 -9.02 12.94
CA PRO A 8 -5.26 -9.56 11.72
C PRO A 8 -3.86 -9.00 11.50
N LYS A 9 -2.89 -9.88 11.19
CA LYS A 9 -1.52 -9.47 10.86
C LYS A 9 -1.58 -8.49 9.68
N PRO A 10 -0.94 -7.31 9.78
CA PRO A 10 -0.82 -6.42 8.64
C PRO A 10 -0.16 -7.18 7.48
N PHE A 11 -0.57 -6.86 6.26
CA PHE A 11 0.09 -7.38 5.07
C PHE A 11 1.60 -7.16 5.21
N PRO A 12 2.45 -8.15 4.86
CA PRO A 12 3.88 -7.94 4.86
C PRO A 12 4.17 -6.76 3.93
N PHE A 13 4.77 -5.72 4.49
CA PHE A 13 5.31 -4.60 3.72
C PHE A 13 6.08 -5.15 2.51
N PRO A 14 5.98 -4.50 1.33
CA PRO A 14 6.74 -4.92 0.16
C PRO A 14 8.22 -5.04 0.56
N LEU A 15 8.79 -6.22 0.30
CA LEU A 15 10.17 -6.50 0.64
C LEU A 15 11.08 -5.52 -0.11
N PRO A 16 12.15 -5.01 0.53
CA PRO A 16 13.10 -4.16 -0.15
C PRO A 16 13.71 -4.90 -1.35
N PRO A 17 13.95 -4.22 -2.48
CA PRO A 17 14.62 -4.84 -3.62
C PRO A 17 15.99 -5.38 -3.18
N HIS A 18 16.28 -6.61 -3.60
CA HIS A 18 17.55 -7.27 -3.31
C HIS A 18 18.70 -6.45 -3.91
N THR A 19 19.48 -5.77 -3.06
CA THR A 19 20.82 -5.32 -3.45
C THR A 19 21.70 -6.57 -3.60
N PRO A 20 22.22 -6.90 -4.80
CA PRO A 20 23.19 -7.98 -4.92
C PRO A 20 24.50 -7.48 -4.32
N ARG A 21 24.87 -8.01 -3.15
CA ARG A 21 26.17 -7.74 -2.53
C ARG A 21 27.20 -8.59 -3.27
N GLY A 22 28.15 -7.90 -3.90
CA GLY A 22 29.20 -8.46 -4.74
C GLY A 22 29.99 -9.58 -4.06
N GLU A 23 30.34 -10.58 -4.88
CA GLU A 23 31.34 -11.59 -4.61
C GLU A 23 32.69 -10.92 -4.30
N GLU A 24 33.22 -11.15 -3.11
CA GLU A 24 34.63 -10.92 -2.82
C GLU A 24 35.36 -12.27 -2.91
N ARG A 25 36.30 -12.33 -3.85
CA ARG A 25 37.14 -13.49 -4.15
C ARG A 25 38.48 -13.42 -3.40
N THR A 26 38.89 -14.60 -2.93
CA THR A 26 40.28 -15.14 -2.79
C THR A 26 41.17 -14.67 -1.62
N PRO A 27 42.26 -15.41 -1.25
CA PRO A 27 42.76 -16.70 -1.76
C PRO A 27 43.10 -17.79 -0.69
N ARG A 28 43.48 -18.96 -1.23
CA ARG A 28 44.04 -20.16 -0.58
C ARG A 28 45.29 -19.88 0.28
N GLY A 29 45.41 -20.62 1.38
CA GLY A 29 46.66 -20.93 2.08
C GLY A 29 46.45 -22.21 2.89
N GLY A 30 47.20 -23.27 2.58
CA GLY A 30 47.10 -24.58 3.22
C GLY A 30 48.21 -24.83 4.25
N THR A 31 47.95 -25.77 5.16
CA THR A 31 48.92 -26.70 5.77
C THR A 31 48.16 -27.89 6.34
N ASP A 32 48.63 -29.10 5.99
CA ASP A 32 48.19 -30.42 6.46
C ASP A 32 48.39 -30.63 7.98
N THR A 33 47.52 -31.44 8.60
CA THR A 33 47.81 -32.62 9.47
C THR A 33 46.48 -33.17 10.06
N PRO A 34 46.25 -34.50 10.13
CA PRO A 34 44.93 -35.09 10.32
C PRO A 34 44.61 -35.39 11.79
N TRP A 35 43.36 -35.19 12.20
CA TRP A 35 42.81 -35.86 13.38
C TRP A 35 41.38 -36.34 13.07
N GLU A 36 41.21 -37.65 13.18
CA GLU A 36 39.94 -38.35 13.10
C GLU A 36 39.23 -38.14 14.44
N GLY A 37 38.06 -37.48 14.39
CA GLY A 37 37.33 -37.15 15.62
C GLY A 37 35.98 -36.52 15.35
N GLN A 38 34.98 -37.39 15.22
CA GLN A 38 33.57 -37.17 15.59
C GLN A 38 32.98 -35.80 15.20
N THR A 39 32.33 -35.75 14.04
CA THR A 39 31.40 -34.64 13.72
C THR A 39 30.32 -34.53 14.81
N PRO A 40 30.22 -33.41 15.54
CA PRO A 40 29.12 -33.21 16.46
C PRO A 40 27.81 -33.12 15.66
N PRO A 41 26.67 -33.55 16.22
CA PRO A 41 25.39 -33.42 15.54
C PRO A 41 25.16 -31.95 15.20
N ARG A 42 24.73 -31.67 13.97
CA ARG A 42 24.39 -30.33 13.53
C ARG A 42 23.39 -29.76 14.53
N ARG A 43 23.81 -28.82 15.36
CA ARG A 43 22.86 -28.00 16.13
C ARG A 43 21.98 -27.33 15.11
N ASP A 44 20.69 -27.69 15.11
CA ASP A 44 19.66 -26.97 14.38
C ASP A 44 19.80 -25.50 14.76
N ARG A 45 20.34 -24.71 13.84
CA ARG A 45 20.44 -23.27 14.02
C ARG A 45 19.00 -22.80 14.12
N PRO A 46 18.57 -22.16 15.22
CA PRO A 46 17.24 -21.60 15.28
C PRO A 46 17.06 -20.66 14.08
N PRO A 47 15.87 -20.64 13.44
CA PRO A 47 15.62 -19.72 12.34
C PRO A 47 16.01 -18.32 12.80
N LYS A 48 16.86 -17.65 12.00
CA LYS A 48 17.26 -16.27 12.32
C LYS A 48 15.98 -15.47 12.56
N PRO A 49 15.84 -14.76 13.69
CA PRO A 49 14.67 -13.91 13.89
C PRO A 49 14.60 -12.96 12.70
N ALA A 50 13.45 -12.92 12.03
CA ALA A 50 13.19 -11.96 10.98
C ALA A 50 13.57 -10.58 11.53
N ARG A 51 14.49 -9.88 10.86
CA ARG A 51 15.01 -8.60 11.34
C ARG A 51 13.82 -7.70 11.60
N ALA A 52 13.62 -7.32 12.86
CA ALA A 52 12.57 -6.38 13.22
C ALA A 52 12.69 -5.16 12.29
N PRO A 53 11.57 -4.70 11.71
CA PRO A 53 11.59 -3.54 10.84
C PRO A 53 12.26 -2.40 11.61
N GLN A 54 13.26 -1.80 10.99
CA GLN A 54 14.07 -0.77 11.64
C GLN A 54 13.17 0.47 11.80
N PRO A 55 13.05 1.08 12.99
CA PRO A 55 12.14 2.21 13.23
C PRO A 55 12.29 3.35 12.21
N ARG A 56 13.49 3.53 11.67
CA ARG A 56 13.79 4.54 10.64
C ARG A 56 13.15 4.24 9.28
N VAL A 57 12.99 2.97 8.92
CA VAL A 57 12.42 2.56 7.62
C VAL A 57 10.90 2.67 7.66
N GLU A 58 10.26 2.20 8.73
CA GLU A 58 8.80 2.34 8.90
C GLU A 58 8.38 3.80 8.96
N LEU A 59 9.14 4.63 9.70
CA LEU A 59 8.90 6.06 9.76
C LEU A 59 9.00 6.71 8.38
N ALA A 60 10.03 6.38 7.59
CA ALA A 60 10.19 6.91 6.24
C ALA A 60 9.05 6.49 5.31
N TRP A 61 8.55 5.25 5.44
CA TRP A 61 7.39 4.78 4.68
C TRP A 61 6.11 5.49 5.09
N ALA A 62 5.86 5.65 6.38
CA ALA A 62 4.70 6.38 6.90
C ALA A 62 4.71 7.84 6.43
N MET A 63 5.86 8.52 6.50
CA MET A 63 6.02 9.89 6.00
C MET A 63 5.72 9.99 4.50
N LYS A 64 6.23 9.06 3.69
CA LYS A 64 6.01 9.07 2.23
C LYS A 64 4.55 8.74 1.88
N ALA A 65 3.90 7.83 2.60
CA ALA A 65 2.47 7.53 2.44
C ALA A 65 1.59 8.75 2.80
N HIS A 66 1.91 9.43 3.91
CA HIS A 66 1.21 10.64 4.34
C HIS A 66 1.39 11.78 3.34
N GLN A 67 2.61 12.02 2.87
CA GLN A 67 2.90 13.03 1.85
C GLN A 67 2.12 12.76 0.56
N HIS A 68 2.08 11.50 0.11
CA HIS A 68 1.31 11.12 -1.08
C HIS A 68 -0.18 11.44 -0.91
N ALA A 69 -0.76 11.07 0.24
CA ALA A 69 -2.16 11.35 0.56
C ALA A 69 -2.46 12.86 0.57
N GLN A 70 -1.61 13.67 1.19
CA GLN A 70 -1.76 15.13 1.22
C GLN A 70 -1.67 15.77 -0.17
N VAL A 71 -0.67 15.37 -0.97
CA VAL A 71 -0.50 15.89 -2.33
C VAL A 71 -1.71 15.55 -3.20
N TYR A 72 -2.19 14.31 -3.11
CA TYR A 72 -3.39 13.90 -3.83
C TYR A 72 -4.64 14.67 -3.36
N PHE A 73 -4.84 14.81 -2.05
CA PHE A 73 -5.99 15.53 -1.50
C PHE A 73 -6.01 16.99 -1.96
N ASN A 74 -4.85 17.66 -1.94
CA ASN A 74 -4.71 19.02 -2.46
C ASN A 74 -5.03 19.13 -3.96
N LEU A 75 -4.72 18.09 -4.73
CA LEU A 75 -5.00 18.07 -6.16
C LEU A 75 -6.51 18.03 -6.41
N ILE A 76 -7.23 17.09 -5.78
CA ILE A 76 -8.69 16.95 -5.96
C ILE A 76 -9.49 18.10 -5.34
N SER A 77 -8.92 18.84 -4.39
CA SER A 77 -9.55 20.06 -3.85
C SER A 77 -9.31 21.29 -4.72
N SER A 78 -8.21 21.33 -5.47
CA SER A 78 -7.83 22.52 -6.27
C SER A 78 -8.29 22.46 -7.72
N VAL A 79 -8.42 21.26 -8.31
CA VAL A 79 -8.83 21.08 -9.70
C VAL A 79 -9.95 20.05 -9.82
N ASP A 80 -10.77 20.16 -10.88
CA ASP A 80 -11.88 19.24 -11.10
C ASP A 80 -11.35 17.80 -11.29
N PRO A 81 -11.71 16.86 -10.39
CA PRO A 81 -11.19 15.50 -10.43
C PRO A 81 -11.50 14.74 -11.72
N LYS A 82 -12.55 15.11 -12.47
CA LYS A 82 -12.94 14.43 -13.71
C LYS A 82 -11.91 14.57 -14.83
N PHE A 83 -11.08 15.60 -14.77
CA PHE A 83 -10.03 15.87 -15.76
C PHE A 83 -8.63 15.46 -15.27
N LEU A 84 -8.55 14.81 -14.10
CA LEU A 84 -7.28 14.36 -13.53
C LEU A 84 -6.86 13.01 -14.10
N ASN A 85 -5.66 12.97 -14.65
CA ASN A 85 -4.96 11.74 -15.01
C ASN A 85 -3.87 11.48 -13.97
N LEU A 86 -4.03 10.43 -13.17
CA LEU A 86 -3.08 10.05 -12.12
C LEU A 86 -1.89 9.28 -12.69
N THR A 87 -2.11 8.50 -13.75
CA THR A 87 -1.10 7.73 -14.46
C THR A 87 -1.30 7.82 -15.98
N LYS A 88 -0.30 7.34 -16.73
CA LYS A 88 -0.40 7.23 -18.20
C LYS A 88 -1.36 6.12 -18.66
N VAL A 89 -1.74 5.21 -17.77
CA VAL A 89 -2.53 4.00 -18.08
C VAL A 89 -3.86 3.99 -17.33
N ASP A 90 -4.39 5.17 -16.97
CA ASP A 90 -5.63 5.28 -16.19
C ASP A 90 -6.82 4.56 -16.82
N ASP A 91 -6.94 4.62 -18.15
CA ASP A 91 -8.01 3.91 -18.88
C ASP A 91 -7.90 2.39 -18.70
N GLN A 92 -6.69 1.85 -18.74
CA GLN A 92 -6.43 0.43 -18.54
C GLN A 92 -6.73 0.03 -17.09
N ILE A 93 -6.25 0.82 -16.12
CA ILE A 93 -6.51 0.59 -14.70
C ILE A 93 -8.01 0.59 -14.43
N TYR A 94 -8.74 1.61 -14.89
CA TYR A 94 -10.18 1.73 -14.69
C TYR A 94 -10.95 0.57 -15.33
N SER A 95 -10.60 0.22 -16.58
CA SER A 95 -11.25 -0.87 -17.31
C SER A 95 -11.06 -2.21 -16.59
N GLU A 96 -9.83 -2.54 -16.19
CA GLU A 96 -9.56 -3.79 -15.46
C GLU A 96 -10.19 -3.79 -14.06
N PHE A 97 -10.16 -2.64 -13.37
CA PHE A 97 -10.79 -2.50 -12.05
C PHE A 97 -12.29 -2.77 -12.14
N ARG A 98 -13.01 -2.10 -13.05
CA ARG A 98 -14.45 -2.31 -13.23
C ARG A 98 -14.79 -3.67 -13.84
N LYS A 99 -13.88 -4.35 -14.54
CA LYS A 99 -14.08 -5.75 -14.95
C LYS A 99 -14.00 -6.72 -13.78
N THR A 100 -13.04 -6.54 -12.88
CA THR A 100 -12.75 -7.43 -11.74
C THR A 100 -13.64 -7.14 -10.53
N PHE A 101 -13.90 -5.87 -10.25
CA PHE A 101 -14.62 -5.37 -9.07
C PHE A 101 -15.87 -4.59 -9.50
N ARG A 102 -16.77 -5.27 -10.23
CA ARG A 102 -18.00 -4.66 -10.78
C ARG A 102 -18.88 -4.05 -9.70
N ASP A 103 -19.11 -4.82 -8.64
CA ASP A 103 -20.06 -4.52 -7.58
C ASP A 103 -19.40 -3.84 -6.38
N LEU A 104 -18.09 -3.56 -6.46
CA LEU A 104 -17.38 -2.89 -5.36
C LEU A 104 -17.88 -1.45 -5.25
N LYS A 105 -18.40 -1.14 -4.07
CA LYS A 105 -18.82 0.20 -3.67
C LYS A 105 -17.58 1.07 -3.46
N ILE A 106 -17.51 2.23 -4.11
CA ILE A 106 -16.31 3.10 -4.08
C ILE A 106 -16.54 4.46 -3.42
N ASP A 107 -17.77 4.86 -3.14
CA ASP A 107 -18.08 6.05 -2.34
C ASP A 107 -17.66 5.83 -0.88
N VAL A 108 -18.23 4.80 -0.25
CA VAL A 108 -17.88 4.35 1.11
C VAL A 108 -17.38 2.91 1.01
N LEU A 109 -16.08 2.72 1.22
CA LEU A 109 -15.42 1.43 1.16
C LEU A 109 -15.59 0.67 2.47
N ASP A 110 -15.90 -0.61 2.36
CA ASP A 110 -15.76 -1.55 3.48
C ASP A 110 -14.27 -1.94 3.63
N PRO A 111 -13.64 -1.73 4.80
CA PRO A 111 -12.29 -2.21 5.06
C PRO A 111 -12.07 -3.71 4.76
N GLU A 112 -13.10 -4.54 4.92
CA GLU A 112 -13.02 -5.98 4.68
C GLU A 112 -12.89 -6.32 3.19
N GLU A 113 -13.42 -5.49 2.28
CA GLU A 113 -13.25 -5.63 0.82
C GLU A 113 -11.81 -5.35 0.34
N LEU A 114 -10.95 -4.87 1.24
CA LEU A 114 -9.52 -4.63 1.00
C LEU A 114 -8.62 -5.54 1.85
N LYS A 115 -9.04 -5.87 3.07
CA LYS A 115 -8.22 -6.57 4.07
C LYS A 115 -8.58 -8.03 4.32
N SER A 116 -9.80 -8.46 4.01
CA SER A 116 -10.21 -9.86 4.23
C SER A 116 -9.41 -10.81 3.34
N GLU A 117 -9.18 -12.04 3.79
CA GLU A 117 -8.50 -13.08 2.98
C GLU A 117 -9.07 -13.23 1.55
N PRO A 118 -10.39 -13.35 1.33
CA PRO A 118 -10.95 -13.44 -0.02
C PRO A 118 -10.71 -12.17 -0.84
N ALA A 119 -10.71 -10.98 -0.20
CA ALA A 119 -10.34 -9.76 -0.88
C ALA A 119 -8.87 -9.79 -1.33
N LYS A 120 -7.94 -10.26 -0.47
CA LYS A 120 -6.52 -10.38 -0.85
C LYS A 120 -6.34 -11.28 -2.06
N GLU A 121 -7.08 -12.38 -2.14
CA GLU A 121 -7.02 -13.32 -3.26
C GLU A 121 -7.49 -12.70 -4.57
N LYS A 122 -8.45 -11.77 -4.54
CA LYS A 122 -8.89 -11.00 -5.72
C LYS A 122 -7.92 -9.87 -6.08
N TRP A 123 -7.42 -9.14 -5.08
CA TRP A 123 -6.52 -8.01 -5.28
C TRP A 123 -5.12 -8.43 -5.75
N ARG A 124 -4.60 -9.56 -5.29
CA ARG A 124 -3.27 -10.08 -5.71
C ARG A 124 -3.10 -10.17 -7.24
N PRO A 125 -3.94 -10.92 -7.98
CA PRO A 125 -3.80 -11.02 -9.43
C PRO A 125 -4.05 -9.68 -10.12
N PHE A 126 -4.93 -8.82 -9.57
CA PHE A 126 -5.13 -7.46 -10.08
C PHE A 126 -3.85 -6.63 -9.97
N CYS A 127 -3.20 -6.60 -8.80
CA CYS A 127 -1.98 -5.83 -8.59
C CYS A 127 -0.84 -6.30 -9.49
N LEU A 128 -0.68 -7.62 -9.67
CA LEU A 128 0.38 -8.20 -10.50
C LEU A 128 0.24 -7.86 -11.99
N LYS A 129 -0.96 -7.59 -12.50
CA LYS A 129 -1.16 -7.14 -13.90
C LYS A 129 -0.46 -5.82 -14.22
N PHE A 130 -0.18 -5.01 -13.20
CA PHE A 130 0.43 -3.70 -13.34
C PHE A 130 1.90 -3.68 -12.90
N GLU A 131 2.47 -4.84 -12.59
CA GLU A 131 3.90 -4.98 -12.34
C GLU A 131 4.68 -4.61 -13.61
N GLY A 132 5.60 -3.66 -13.49
CA GLY A 132 6.37 -3.12 -14.62
C GLY A 132 5.61 -2.10 -15.49
N VAL A 133 4.30 -1.93 -15.29
CA VAL A 133 3.48 -0.92 -15.98
C VAL A 133 3.35 0.35 -15.13
N VAL A 134 3.10 0.17 -13.83
CA VAL A 134 2.99 1.26 -12.86
C VAL A 134 4.23 1.28 -11.97
N GLU A 135 4.90 2.43 -11.91
CA GLU A 135 6.08 2.62 -11.07
C GLU A 135 5.74 2.54 -9.58
N ASP A 136 6.53 1.74 -8.86
CA ASP A 136 6.27 1.29 -7.48
C ASP A 136 4.81 0.89 -7.23
N PHE A 137 4.20 0.10 -8.12
CA PHE A 137 2.79 -0.34 -7.99
C PHE A 137 2.44 -0.91 -6.61
N ASN A 138 3.41 -1.54 -5.93
CA ASN A 138 3.27 -2.16 -4.62
C ASN A 138 3.63 -1.23 -3.43
N PHE A 139 4.01 0.03 -3.69
CA PHE A 139 4.34 0.98 -2.64
C PHE A 139 3.10 1.29 -1.78
N GLY A 140 3.29 1.39 -0.47
CA GLY A 140 2.21 1.65 0.48
C GLY A 140 1.76 3.12 0.50
N THR A 141 0.46 3.35 0.43
CA THR A 141 -0.17 4.68 0.55
C THR A 141 -1.40 4.61 1.45
N LEU A 142 -1.94 5.77 1.83
CA LEU A 142 -3.23 5.90 2.46
C LEU A 142 -4.32 6.08 1.41
N LEU A 143 -5.47 5.46 1.65
CA LEU A 143 -6.69 5.56 0.88
C LEU A 143 -7.84 5.95 1.82
N ARG A 144 -8.76 6.81 1.37
CA ARG A 144 -9.93 7.20 2.15
C ARG A 144 -11.03 6.16 2.07
N LEU A 145 -11.66 5.81 3.18
CA LEU A 145 -12.78 4.88 3.20
C LEU A 145 -14.03 5.56 2.61
N ASP A 146 -14.41 6.70 3.16
CA ASP A 146 -15.39 7.63 2.63
C ASP A 146 -14.69 8.71 1.79
N CYS A 147 -15.07 8.81 0.51
CA CYS A 147 -14.49 9.79 -0.42
C CYS A 147 -14.91 11.25 -0.15
N SER A 148 -15.98 11.45 0.63
CA SER A 148 -16.50 12.78 0.95
C SER A 148 -15.81 13.43 2.15
N GLU A 149 -15.12 12.62 2.97
CA GLU A 149 -14.41 13.07 4.16
C GLU A 149 -12.90 13.23 3.92
N ASP A 150 -12.23 13.83 4.91
CA ASP A 150 -10.78 14.06 4.91
C ASP A 150 -10.01 12.82 5.36
N TYR A 151 -8.68 12.85 5.25
CA TYR A 151 -7.82 11.81 5.81
C TYR A 151 -7.77 11.92 7.35
N THR A 152 -8.50 11.05 8.05
CA THR A 152 -8.44 10.87 9.52
C THR A 152 -7.96 9.46 9.88
N GLU A 153 -7.71 9.18 11.16
CA GLU A 153 -7.29 7.84 11.59
C GLU A 153 -8.39 6.79 11.30
N GLU A 154 -9.65 7.18 11.45
CA GLU A 154 -10.82 6.32 11.27
C GLU A 154 -11.22 6.18 9.78
N ASN A 155 -11.01 7.24 8.99
CA ASN A 155 -11.37 7.27 7.56
C ASN A 155 -10.22 6.83 6.63
N SER A 156 -9.07 6.44 7.17
CA SER A 156 -7.90 6.07 6.36
C SER A 156 -7.58 4.58 6.45
N ILE A 157 -7.28 3.98 5.30
CA ILE A 157 -6.79 2.61 5.22
C ILE A 157 -5.48 2.54 4.45
N PHE A 158 -4.58 1.68 4.92
CA PHE A 158 -3.36 1.37 4.18
C PHE A 158 -3.70 0.51 2.95
N ALA A 159 -3.26 0.96 1.78
CA ALA A 159 -3.44 0.30 0.50
C ALA A 159 -2.14 0.37 -0.31
N THR A 160 -1.99 -0.50 -1.30
CA THR A 160 -0.92 -0.36 -2.29
C THR A 160 -1.24 0.77 -3.28
N ARG A 161 -0.21 1.33 -3.92
CA ARG A 161 -0.36 2.40 -4.91
C ARG A 161 -1.30 2.02 -6.05
N ILE A 162 -1.24 0.77 -6.52
CA ILE A 162 -2.16 0.31 -7.57
C ILE A 162 -3.62 0.18 -7.09
N GLN A 163 -3.85 -0.26 -5.84
CA GLN A 163 -5.19 -0.27 -5.25
C GLN A 163 -5.73 1.16 -5.12
N PHE A 164 -4.88 2.07 -4.66
CA PHE A 164 -5.20 3.49 -4.57
C PHE A 164 -5.59 4.05 -5.95
N PHE A 165 -4.78 3.83 -6.98
CA PHE A 165 -5.12 4.32 -8.32
C PHE A 165 -6.40 3.70 -8.86
N ALA A 166 -6.60 2.40 -8.71
CA ALA A 166 -7.82 1.73 -9.18
C ALA A 166 -9.09 2.38 -8.61
N ILE A 167 -9.08 2.66 -7.31
CA ILE A 167 -10.24 3.22 -6.61
C ILE A 167 -10.37 4.72 -6.88
N GLU A 168 -9.30 5.50 -6.76
CA GLU A 168 -9.36 6.95 -6.92
C GLU A 168 -9.59 7.38 -8.38
N ILE A 169 -9.08 6.63 -9.37
CA ILE A 169 -9.43 6.85 -10.78
C ILE A 169 -10.92 6.62 -11.00
N ALA A 170 -11.47 5.55 -10.41
CA ALA A 170 -12.91 5.28 -10.51
C ALA A 170 -13.73 6.37 -9.83
N ARG A 171 -13.34 6.83 -8.64
CA ARG A 171 -13.98 7.95 -7.93
C ARG A 171 -13.95 9.24 -8.72
N ASN A 172 -12.82 9.55 -9.35
CA ASN A 172 -12.65 10.74 -10.19
C ASN A 172 -13.57 10.69 -11.42
N ARG A 173 -13.58 9.58 -12.15
CA ARG A 173 -14.37 9.42 -13.38
C ARG A 173 -15.88 9.39 -13.11
N GLU A 174 -16.28 8.77 -12.01
CA GLU A 174 -17.69 8.65 -11.64
C GLU A 174 -18.22 9.85 -10.86
N GLY A 175 -17.34 10.80 -10.50
CA GLY A 175 -17.70 12.06 -9.88
C GLY A 175 -17.88 12.00 -8.37
N TRP A 176 -17.50 10.89 -7.72
CA TRP A 176 -17.54 10.77 -6.26
C TRP A 176 -16.61 11.77 -5.57
N ASN A 177 -15.44 12.04 -6.15
CA ASN A 177 -14.49 13.03 -5.61
C ASN A 177 -14.88 14.49 -5.91
N SER A 178 -15.89 14.75 -6.76
CA SER A 178 -16.32 16.12 -7.05
C SER A 178 -16.85 16.85 -5.81
N VAL A 179 -17.29 16.12 -4.78
CA VAL A 179 -17.70 16.72 -3.49
C VAL A 179 -16.56 17.46 -2.80
N VAL A 180 -15.33 16.94 -2.86
CA VAL A 180 -14.15 17.57 -2.24
C VAL A 180 -13.80 18.85 -2.97
N TYR A 181 -13.85 18.82 -4.31
CA TYR A 181 -13.64 19.99 -5.15
C TYR A 181 -14.72 21.06 -4.91
N GLY A 182 -15.98 20.67 -4.77
CA GLY A 182 -17.08 21.57 -4.47
C GLY A 182 -16.91 22.26 -3.12
N ARG A 183 -16.68 21.47 -2.05
CA ARG A 183 -16.47 21.99 -0.68
C ARG A 183 -15.31 22.96 -0.58
N ALA A 184 -14.20 22.71 -1.28
CA ALA A 184 -13.06 23.62 -1.29
C ALA A 184 -13.35 24.98 -1.94
N ARG A 185 -14.45 25.09 -2.69
CA ARG A 185 -14.88 26.31 -3.41
C ARG A 185 -16.13 26.93 -2.83
N GLU A 186 -16.82 26.25 -1.92
CA GLU A 186 -17.84 26.87 -1.10
C GLU A 186 -17.15 27.88 -0.17
N PRO A 187 -17.47 29.18 -0.24
CA PRO A 187 -17.01 30.11 0.78
C PRO A 187 -17.58 29.61 2.10
N ALA A 188 -16.74 29.39 3.11
CA ALA A 188 -17.15 28.98 4.45
C ALA A 188 -18.34 29.83 4.90
N ALA A 189 -19.55 29.28 4.77
CA ALA A 189 -20.77 30.02 4.98
C ALA A 189 -20.97 30.15 6.48
N ALA A 190 -20.57 31.32 7.00
CA ALA A 190 -21.09 31.93 8.22
C ALA A 190 -21.13 31.05 9.48
N GLU A 191 -19.98 30.83 10.12
CA GLU A 191 -19.96 30.77 11.58
C GLU A 191 -20.00 32.19 12.13
N GLY A 192 -21.21 32.71 12.23
CA GLY A 192 -21.50 34.05 12.71
C GLY A 192 -23.01 34.21 12.88
N SER A 193 -23.59 33.55 13.87
CA SER A 193 -24.98 33.79 14.28
C SER A 193 -25.18 33.36 15.73
N GLY A 194 -25.43 34.36 16.59
CA GLY A 194 -26.14 34.23 17.86
C GLY A 194 -25.29 34.35 19.10
#